data_AF-A0ABD0V4N1-F1
#
_entry.id   AF-A0ABD0V4N1-F1
#
_cell.length_a   1.000
_cell.length_b   1.000
_cell.length_c   1.000
_cell.angle_alpha   90.00
_cell.angle_beta   90.00
_cell.angle_gamma   90.00
#
_symmetry.space_group_name_H-M   'P 1'
#
loop_
_entity.id
_entity.type
_entity.pdbx_description
1 polymer ?
#
loop_
_entity_poly.entity_id
_entity_poly.type
_entity_poly.pdbx_seq_one_letter_code
_entity_poly.pdbx_strand_id
1 'polypeptide(L)'
;MTIGNVYPKERSRGKTKRVLEENAPLLPSSQVGSETFNEFNGASFSGAVFNLSTTIVGAGIMSLPATMKVLGLVPGIAMIVFFAFLTEASIELLIRFSRIGKSVAYGEVMGDSFGKAGRMLLQICVVINNVGVMVVYMIIIGMASYID
;
A
#
# COMPACT_ATOMS: atom_id res chain seq x y z
N MET A 1 18.56 62.92 3.38
CA MET A 1 18.08 62.14 2.22
C MET A 1 17.95 60.68 2.67
N THR A 2 16.80 60.06 2.33
CA THR A 2 16.47 58.60 2.36
C THR A 2 16.46 57.92 3.74
N ILE A 3 15.30 57.78 4.43
CA ILE A 3 14.22 56.75 4.30
C ILE A 3 14.77 55.33 4.54
N GLY A 4 14.23 54.47 5.40
CA GLY A 4 12.99 54.38 6.19
C GLY A 4 13.16 53.14 7.10
N ASN A 5 12.18 52.51 7.73
CA ASN A 5 10.75 52.66 7.91
C ASN A 5 10.47 51.68 9.07
N VAL A 6 10.08 52.19 10.24
CA VAL A 6 9.57 51.39 11.36
C VAL A 6 8.08 51.27 11.15
N TYR A 7 7.48 50.07 11.18
CA TYR A 7 6.23 49.83 11.91
C TYR A 7 6.04 48.34 12.24
N PRO A 8 5.49 48.01 13.43
CA PRO A 8 5.27 46.65 13.92
C PRO A 8 3.80 46.15 13.83
N LYS A 9 3.63 44.82 13.97
CA LYS A 9 2.57 44.03 14.64
C LYS A 9 1.19 44.67 14.92
N GLU A 10 0.08 44.04 14.44
CA GLU A 10 -1.15 43.64 15.20
C GLU A 10 -2.20 42.97 14.25
N ARG A 11 -2.55 41.68 14.38
CA ARG A 11 -3.68 41.02 15.10
C ARG A 11 -5.13 41.32 14.60
N SER A 12 -5.76 40.24 14.11
CA SER A 12 -7.18 39.86 14.24
C SER A 12 -8.28 40.49 13.38
N ARG A 13 -9.20 39.60 12.97
CA ARG A 13 -10.67 39.74 12.98
C ARG A 13 -11.39 39.91 11.64
N GLY A 14 -11.75 38.75 11.05
CA GLY A 14 -13.11 38.40 10.61
C GLY A 14 -13.79 39.20 9.49
N LYS A 15 -14.29 38.49 8.48
CA LYS A 15 -15.74 38.39 8.18
C LYS A 15 -15.98 37.64 6.88
N THR A 16 -16.77 36.59 7.00
CA THR A 16 -17.65 36.03 5.98
C THR A 16 -18.22 37.11 5.06
N LYS A 17 -17.95 37.00 3.76
CA LYS A 17 -18.84 37.46 2.70
C LYS A 17 -18.98 36.32 1.69
N ARG A 18 -20.10 35.60 1.78
CA ARG A 18 -20.67 34.90 0.62
C ARG A 18 -21.22 35.99 -0.30
N VAL A 19 -20.69 36.11 -1.51
CA VAL A 19 -21.39 36.69 -2.65
C VAL A 19 -21.05 35.82 -3.86
N LEU A 20 -22.01 34.94 -4.15
CA LEU A 20 -22.40 34.35 -5.43
C LEU A 20 -21.46 34.62 -6.63
N GLU A 21 -20.69 33.61 -7.00
CA GLU A 21 -20.47 33.28 -8.42
C GLU A 21 -20.91 31.84 -8.63
N GLU A 22 -22.18 31.68 -9.03
CA GLU A 22 -22.88 30.41 -9.28
C GLU A 22 -22.58 29.85 -10.68
N ASN A 23 -21.44 30.17 -11.30
CA ASN A 23 -21.10 29.65 -12.64
C ASN A 23 -19.58 29.65 -12.90
N ALA A 24 -18.80 29.13 -11.96
CA ALA A 24 -17.40 28.76 -12.20
C ALA A 24 -17.30 27.22 -12.28
N PRO A 25 -16.71 26.64 -13.33
CA PRO A 25 -16.54 25.19 -13.42
C PRO A 25 -15.62 24.71 -12.27
N LEU A 26 -16.19 23.94 -11.34
CA LEU A 26 -15.54 23.47 -10.10
C LEU A 26 -14.62 22.25 -10.28
N LEU A 27 -14.32 21.87 -11.52
CA LEU A 27 -13.41 20.77 -11.83
C LEU A 27 -12.58 21.17 -13.04
N PRO A 28 -11.24 21.13 -12.98
CA PRO A 28 -10.44 21.06 -14.19
C PRO A 28 -10.80 19.76 -14.93
N SER A 29 -11.40 19.88 -16.11
CA SER A 29 -11.57 18.76 -17.02
C SER A 29 -10.24 18.48 -17.73
N SER A 30 -9.89 17.19 -17.71
CA SER A 30 -8.95 16.51 -18.60
C SER A 30 -7.48 16.98 -18.59
N GLN A 31 -6.69 16.32 -17.75
CA GLN A 31 -5.58 15.53 -18.30
C GLN A 31 -5.81 14.05 -17.96
N VAL A 32 -6.42 13.36 -18.91
CA VAL A 32 -6.28 11.92 -19.06
C VAL A 32 -4.83 11.68 -19.46
N GLY A 33 -3.99 11.37 -18.48
CA GLY A 33 -2.57 11.11 -18.70
C GLY A 33 -1.72 11.69 -17.57
N SER A 34 -1.09 10.78 -16.84
CA SER A 34 0.10 11.02 -16.02
C SER A 34 -0.01 11.91 -14.77
N GLU A 35 -0.93 11.67 -13.82
CA GLU A 35 -0.78 12.21 -12.45
C GLU A 35 -1.27 11.23 -11.35
N THR A 36 -0.74 10.01 -11.32
CA THR A 36 -0.81 9.14 -10.11
C THR A 36 0.42 9.31 -9.19
N PHE A 37 1.27 10.31 -9.45
CA PHE A 37 2.50 10.56 -8.68
C PHE A 37 2.49 11.84 -7.84
N ASN A 38 1.34 12.47 -7.63
CA ASN A 38 1.23 13.68 -6.80
C ASN A 38 0.39 13.47 -5.54
N GLU A 39 0.58 12.35 -4.83
CA GLU A 39 0.18 12.28 -3.41
C GLU A 39 0.96 11.22 -2.60
N PHE A 40 2.30 11.32 -2.60
CA PHE A 40 3.19 10.55 -1.70
C PHE A 40 3.85 11.46 -0.65
N ASN A 41 3.14 12.49 -0.17
CA ASN A 41 3.66 13.42 0.85
C ASN A 41 3.35 13.00 2.30
N GLY A 42 2.78 11.80 2.54
CA GLY A 42 2.29 11.39 3.87
C GLY A 42 2.93 10.15 4.49
N ALA A 43 3.38 9.18 3.70
CA ALA A 43 3.93 7.92 4.22
C ALA A 43 5.47 7.98 4.28
N SER A 44 6.03 8.11 5.48
CA SER A 44 7.47 7.98 5.69
C SER A 44 7.95 6.57 5.27
N PHE A 45 9.16 6.46 4.71
CA PHE A 45 9.80 5.17 4.40
C PHE A 45 9.75 4.20 5.58
N SER A 46 10.03 4.70 6.79
CA SER A 46 9.94 3.92 8.02
C SER A 46 8.50 3.45 8.31
N GLY A 47 7.50 4.29 8.07
CA GLY A 47 6.09 3.93 8.22
C GLY A 47 5.63 2.86 7.23
N ALA A 48 6.09 2.94 5.98
CA ALA A 48 5.81 1.92 4.96
C ALA A 48 6.43 0.56 5.33
N VAL A 49 7.71 0.54 5.76
CA VAL A 49 8.39 -0.68 6.22
C VAL A 49 7.70 -1.28 7.44
N PHE A 50 7.30 -0.44 8.40
CA PHE A 50 6.62 -0.89 9.62
C PHE A 50 5.25 -1.49 9.35
N ASN A 51 4.42 -0.85 8.50
CA ASN A 51 3.11 -1.37 8.14
C ASN A 51 3.21 -2.71 7.38
N LEU A 52 4.14 -2.78 6.42
CA LEU A 52 4.43 -4.00 5.68
C LEU A 52 4.88 -5.12 6.65
N SER A 53 5.82 -4.83 7.54
CA SER A 53 6.33 -5.79 8.52
C SER A 53 5.23 -6.29 9.46
N THR A 54 4.37 -5.40 9.96
CA THR A 54 3.25 -5.76 10.83
C THR A 54 2.28 -6.71 10.12
N THR A 55 2.01 -6.47 8.84
CA THR A 55 1.14 -7.33 8.03
C THR A 55 1.74 -8.72 7.85
N ILE A 56 3.03 -8.82 7.51
CA ILE A 56 3.72 -10.11 7.33
C ILE A 56 3.80 -10.87 8.65
N VAL A 57 4.27 -10.21 9.71
CA VAL A 57 4.42 -10.83 11.03
C VAL A 57 3.06 -11.27 11.56
N GLY A 58 2.03 -10.43 11.46
CA GLY A 58 0.68 -10.74 11.96
C GLY A 58 0.11 -12.04 11.36
N ALA A 59 0.02 -12.13 10.03
CA ALA A 59 -0.47 -13.35 9.36
C ALA A 59 0.50 -14.54 9.54
N GLY A 60 1.80 -14.28 9.59
CA GLY A 60 2.84 -15.30 9.73
C GLY A 60 2.79 -15.99 11.10
N ILE A 61 2.77 -15.24 12.20
CA ILE A 61 2.77 -15.83 13.55
C ILE A 61 1.52 -16.64 13.83
N MET A 62 0.39 -16.28 13.23
CA MET A 62 -0.87 -17.01 13.38
C MET A 62 -0.87 -18.34 12.61
N SER A 63 -0.14 -18.43 11.48
CA SER A 63 -0.10 -19.63 10.63
C SER A 63 1.02 -20.61 11.01
N LEU A 64 2.16 -20.12 11.52
CA LEU A 64 3.33 -20.94 11.85
C LEU A 64 3.03 -22.16 12.74
N PRO A 65 2.24 -22.08 13.84
CA PRO A 65 1.99 -23.23 14.71
C PRO A 65 1.25 -24.37 13.98
N ALA A 66 0.27 -24.02 13.16
CA ALA A 66 -0.50 -24.98 12.38
C ALA A 66 0.37 -25.63 11.29
N THR A 67 1.19 -24.85 10.61
CA THR A 67 2.14 -25.36 9.60
C THR A 67 3.14 -26.32 10.22
N MET A 68 3.73 -25.97 11.37
CA MET A 68 4.68 -26.84 12.08
C MET A 68 4.03 -28.14 12.57
N LYS A 69 2.76 -28.10 12.96
CA LYS A 69 2.02 -29.30 13.37
C LYS A 69 1.79 -30.28 12.21
N VAL A 70 1.59 -29.78 10.99
CA VAL A 70 1.31 -30.61 9.81
C VAL A 70 2.59 -31.10 9.12
N LEU A 71 3.58 -30.22 8.93
CA LEU A 71 4.85 -30.58 8.28
C LEU A 71 5.82 -31.28 9.24
N GLY A 72 5.81 -30.94 10.53
CA GLY A 72 6.87 -31.27 11.48
C GLY A 72 7.98 -30.21 11.51
N LEU A 73 8.77 -30.19 12.59
CA LEU A 73 9.72 -29.11 12.90
C LEU A 73 10.85 -28.98 11.85
N VAL A 74 11.53 -30.09 11.54
CA VAL A 74 12.69 -30.09 10.63
C VAL A 74 12.30 -29.66 9.20
N PRO A 75 11.33 -30.31 8.53
CA PRO A 75 10.90 -29.87 7.20
C PRO A 75 10.20 -28.50 7.22
N GLY A 76 9.52 -28.14 8.31
CA GLY A 76 8.92 -26.82 8.48
C GLY A 76 9.95 -25.69 8.46
N ILE A 77 11.04 -25.82 9.22
CA ILE A 77 12.14 -24.84 9.21
C ILE A 77 12.82 -24.79 7.83
N ALA A 78 13.06 -25.95 7.20
CA ALA A 78 13.65 -25.99 5.86
C ALA A 78 12.78 -25.23 4.83
N MET A 79 11.46 -25.39 4.90
CA MET A 79 10.52 -24.65 4.06
C MET A 79 10.53 -23.15 4.34
N ILE A 80 10.62 -22.72 5.61
CA ILE A 80 10.73 -21.30 5.95
C ILE A 80 11.98 -20.68 5.32
N VAL A 81 13.13 -21.35 5.42
CA VAL A 81 14.38 -20.89 4.80
C VAL A 81 14.25 -20.83 3.27
N PHE A 82 13.64 -21.85 2.66
CA PHE A 82 13.39 -21.84 1.21
C PHE A 82 12.49 -20.67 0.77
N PHE A 83 11.39 -20.44 1.47
CA PHE A 83 10.49 -19.32 1.19
C PHE A 83 11.12 -17.96 1.50
N ALA A 84 12.09 -17.87 2.41
CA ALA A 84 12.85 -16.64 2.64
C ALA A 84 13.62 -16.24 1.39
N PHE A 85 14.35 -17.17 0.77
CA PHE A 85 15.04 -16.93 -0.51
C PHE A 85 14.05 -16.59 -1.64
N LEU A 86 12.91 -17.28 -1.70
CA LEU A 86 11.88 -17.02 -2.70
C LEU A 86 11.26 -15.62 -2.53
N THR A 87 11.11 -15.16 -1.29
CA THR A 87 10.58 -13.83 -0.96
C THR A 87 11.57 -12.74 -1.34
N GLU A 88 12.86 -12.93 -1.04
CA GLU A 88 13.92 -12.00 -1.46
C GLU A 88 13.96 -11.83 -2.99
N ALA A 89 13.96 -12.95 -3.72
CA ALA A 89 13.90 -12.93 -5.19
C ALA A 89 12.63 -12.25 -5.73
N SER A 90 11.49 -12.46 -5.06
CA SER A 90 10.22 -11.83 -5.43
C SER A 90 10.25 -10.31 -5.24
N ILE A 91 10.83 -9.83 -4.13
CA ILE A 91 10.98 -8.41 -3.85
C ILE A 91 11.93 -7.76 -4.87
N GLU A 92 13.06 -8.40 -5.17
CA GLU A 92 14.00 -7.89 -6.17
C GLU A 92 13.35 -7.77 -7.56
N LEU A 93 12.61 -8.81 -7.97
CA LEU A 93 11.85 -8.83 -9.21
C LEU A 93 10.83 -7.68 -9.26
N LEU A 94 10.09 -7.49 -8.18
CA LEU A 94 9.10 -6.42 -8.06
C LEU A 94 9.74 -5.04 -8.21
N ILE A 95 10.83 -4.78 -7.48
CA ILE A 95 11.55 -3.50 -7.55
C ILE A 95 12.11 -3.26 -8.96
N ARG A 96 12.67 -4.31 -9.59
CA ARG A 96 13.23 -4.21 -10.93
C ARG A 96 12.16 -3.84 -11.96
N PHE A 97 11.00 -4.48 -11.92
CA PHE A 97 9.90 -4.15 -12.83
C PHE A 97 9.24 -2.80 -12.51
N SER A 98 9.09 -2.45 -11.23
CA SER A 98 8.57 -1.15 -10.80
C SER A 98 9.46 0.03 -11.24
N ARG A 99 10.76 -0.22 -11.49
CA ARG A 99 11.67 0.80 -12.04
C ARG A 99 11.54 0.96 -13.56
N ILE A 100 11.08 -0.07 -14.28
CA ILE A 100 10.97 -0.09 -15.74
C ILE A 100 9.60 0.43 -16.18
N GLY A 101 8.52 -0.07 -15.58
CA GLY A 101 7.19 0.51 -15.71
C GLY A 101 7.07 1.65 -14.71
N LYS A 102 6.94 2.89 -15.16
CA LYS A 102 6.78 4.10 -14.31
C LYS A 102 5.42 4.11 -13.59
N SER A 103 5.01 2.98 -13.05
CA SER A 103 3.67 2.67 -12.60
C SER A 103 3.75 2.24 -11.13
N VAL A 104 2.89 2.81 -10.29
CA VAL A 104 2.92 2.60 -8.83
C VAL A 104 2.15 1.34 -8.42
N ALA A 105 1.19 0.91 -9.25
CA ALA A 105 0.33 -0.22 -8.96
C ALA A 105 0.89 -1.53 -9.53
N TYR A 106 0.88 -2.60 -8.73
CA TYR A 106 1.30 -3.95 -9.11
C TYR A 106 0.71 -4.42 -10.45
N GLY A 107 -0.58 -4.17 -10.69
CA GLY A 107 -1.25 -4.55 -11.93
C GLY A 107 -0.79 -3.75 -13.16
N GLU A 108 -0.35 -2.51 -12.98
CA GLU A 108 0.19 -1.69 -14.07
C GLU A 108 1.65 -2.06 -14.35
N VAL A 109 2.46 -2.32 -13.33
CA VAL A 109 3.83 -2.84 -13.49
C VAL A 109 3.85 -4.15 -14.27
N MET A 110 2.91 -5.05 -13.96
CA MET A 110 2.77 -6.32 -14.68
C MET A 110 2.13 -6.14 -16.07
N GLY A 111 1.25 -5.15 -16.22
CA GLY A 111 0.68 -4.74 -17.50
C GLY A 111 1.74 -4.21 -18.47
N ASP A 112 2.69 -3.42 -17.97
CA ASP A 112 3.79 -2.85 -18.74
C ASP A 112 4.84 -3.91 -19.11
N SER A 113 5.03 -4.93 -18.26
CA SER A 113 6.07 -5.96 -18.46
C SER A 113 5.58 -7.19 -19.24
N PHE A 114 4.33 -7.63 -19.04
CA PHE A 114 3.75 -8.85 -19.61
C PHE A 114 2.47 -8.58 -20.42
N GLY A 115 2.10 -7.31 -20.62
CA GLY A 115 0.88 -6.93 -21.32
C GLY A 115 -0.41 -7.16 -20.52
N LYS A 116 -1.54 -7.04 -21.21
CA LYS A 116 -2.88 -7.14 -20.60
C LYS A 116 -3.15 -8.50 -19.92
N ALA A 117 -2.56 -9.57 -20.42
CA ALA A 117 -2.67 -10.91 -19.83
C ALA A 117 -1.98 -10.98 -18.47
N GLY A 118 -0.77 -10.43 -18.33
CA GLY A 118 -0.05 -10.37 -17.06
C GLY A 118 -0.80 -9.56 -16.00
N ARG A 119 -1.37 -8.43 -16.39
CA ARG A 119 -2.24 -7.63 -15.51
C ARG A 119 -3.46 -8.41 -15.03
N MET A 120 -4.15 -9.12 -15.92
CA MET A 120 -5.33 -9.91 -15.57
C MET A 120 -4.98 -11.07 -14.63
N LEU A 121 -3.89 -11.79 -14.90
CA LEU A 121 -3.43 -12.88 -14.04
C LEU A 121 -3.09 -12.38 -12.64
N LEU A 122 -2.32 -11.29 -12.54
CA LEU A 122 -1.99 -10.68 -11.25
C LEU A 122 -3.23 -10.25 -10.50
N GLN A 123 -4.19 -9.62 -11.17
CA GLN A 123 -5.45 -9.19 -10.56
C GLN A 123 -6.23 -10.38 -9.98
N ILE A 124 -6.30 -11.49 -10.71
CA ILE A 124 -6.90 -12.73 -10.21
C ILE A 124 -6.14 -13.25 -8.99
N CYS A 125 -4.80 -13.29 -9.03
CA CYS A 125 -3.98 -13.70 -7.89
C CYS A 125 -4.23 -12.85 -6.65
N VAL A 126 -4.33 -11.52 -6.79
CA VAL A 126 -4.63 -10.61 -5.68
C VAL A 126 -6.02 -10.84 -5.10
N VAL A 127 -7.02 -11.09 -5.95
CA VAL A 127 -8.38 -11.43 -5.49
C VAL A 127 -8.36 -12.74 -4.70
N ILE A 128 -7.73 -13.78 -5.22
CA ILE A 128 -7.60 -15.07 -4.53
C ILE A 128 -6.86 -14.90 -3.19
N ASN A 129 -5.79 -14.12 -3.15
CA ASN A 129 -5.05 -13.84 -1.91
C ASN A 129 -5.92 -13.13 -0.87
N ASN A 130 -6.67 -12.09 -1.25
CA ASN A 130 -7.57 -11.39 -0.34
C ASN A 130 -8.67 -12.31 0.19
N VAL A 131 -9.29 -13.13 -0.66
CA VAL A 131 -10.29 -14.11 -0.24
C VAL A 131 -9.68 -15.13 0.72
N GLY A 132 -8.48 -15.64 0.41
CA GLY A 132 -7.77 -16.58 1.28
C GLY A 132 -7.48 -15.99 2.67
N VAL A 133 -7.02 -14.75 2.73
CA VAL A 133 -6.78 -14.05 4.00
C VAL A 133 -8.08 -13.85 4.79
N MET A 134 -9.19 -13.54 4.12
CA MET A 134 -10.51 -13.47 4.78
C MET A 134 -10.94 -14.82 5.36
N VAL A 135 -10.71 -15.93 4.65
CA VAL A 135 -10.98 -17.28 5.16
C VAL A 135 -10.12 -17.57 6.40
N VAL A 136 -8.83 -17.23 6.35
CA VAL A 136 -7.93 -17.39 7.50
C VAL A 136 -8.41 -16.57 8.70
N TYR A 137 -8.84 -15.32 8.49
CA TYR A 137 -9.42 -14.52 9.57
C TYR A 137 -10.69 -15.13 10.13
N MET A 138 -11.58 -15.68 9.30
CA MET A 138 -12.78 -16.36 9.77
C MET A 138 -12.46 -17.60 10.62
N ILE A 139 -11.43 -18.36 10.23
CA ILE A 139 -10.94 -19.50 11.01
C ILE A 139 -10.37 -19.02 12.35
N ILE A 140 -9.56 -17.96 12.37
CA ILE A 140 -8.94 -17.43 13.59
C ILE A 140 -10.01 -16.89 14.56
N ILE A 141 -10.95 -16.08 14.07
CA ILE A 141 -12.07 -15.56 14.87
C ILE A 141 -12.93 -16.71 15.39
N GLY A 142 -13.23 -17.70 14.54
CA GLY A 142 -13.98 -18.89 14.95
C GLY A 142 -13.26 -19.69 16.04
N MET A 143 -11.94 -19.86 15.95
CA MET A 143 -11.14 -20.50 17.00
C MET A 143 -11.13 -19.68 18.28
N ALA A 144 -10.97 -18.36 18.19
CA ALA A 144 -10.98 -17.47 19.35
C ALA A 144 -12.35 -17.47 20.06
N SER A 145 -13.44 -17.39 19.29
CA SER A 145 -14.81 -17.41 19.81
C SER A 145 -15.24 -18.76 20.39
N TYR A 146 -14.57 -19.87 20.05
CA TYR A 146 -14.82 -21.19 20.63
C TYR A 146 -14.09 -21.39 21.97
N ILE A 147 -13.13 -20.52 22.29
CA ILE A 147 -12.27 -20.61 23.48
C ILE A 147 -12.79 -19.75 24.66
N ASP A 148 -13.73 -18.83 24.41
CA ASP A 148 -14.55 -18.13 25.41
C ASP A 148 -15.88 -18.88 25.69
#